data_AF-A0A433UPN0-F1
#
_entry.id   AF-A0A433UPN0-F1
#
_cell.length_a   1.000
_cell.length_b   1.000
_cell.length_c   1.000
_cell.angle_alpha   90.00
_cell.angle_beta   90.00
_cell.angle_gamma   90.00
#
_symmetry.space_group_name_H-M   'P 1'
#
loop_
_entity.id
_entity.type
_entity.pdbx_description
1 polymer ?
#
loop_
_entity_poly.entity_id
_entity_poly.type
_entity_poly.pdbx_seq_one_letter_code
_entity_poly.pdbx_strand_id
1 'polypeptide(L)'
;MPVLQNEVRNVGYNAGSRNVEWFFNELINFAQDLNTEDKRAIANKLTEDELAIFDLLTKPEIKLTKEEELEVEQVARELLETLKKEKLVLDWRKRQQTRAGVEVTINDMLDKLPQSYSTEVYEQKCSEIYQHIYESYSGQGSSIYEIEKL
;
A
#
# COMPACT_ATOMS: atom_id res chain seq x y z
N MET A 1 15.09 -4.70 60.38
CA MET A 1 15.99 -4.87 59.22
C MET A 1 15.14 -4.83 57.94
N PRO A 2 15.64 -4.24 56.84
CA PRO A 2 14.89 -3.28 56.01
C PRO A 2 14.23 -3.85 54.74
N VAL A 3 13.31 -3.02 54.22
CA VAL A 3 12.78 -2.87 52.85
C VAL A 3 13.51 -3.57 51.71
N LEU A 4 12.73 -4.18 50.80
CA LEU A 4 12.97 -4.10 49.36
C LEU A 4 11.66 -3.87 48.60
N GLN A 5 11.57 -2.64 48.09
CA GLN A 5 10.79 -2.19 46.94
C GLN A 5 10.93 -3.21 45.79
N ASN A 6 9.85 -3.55 45.09
CA ASN A 6 10.01 -3.92 43.69
C ASN A 6 8.87 -3.38 42.85
N GLU A 7 9.30 -2.65 41.83
CA GLU A 7 8.57 -1.71 41.04
C GLU A 7 7.54 -2.37 40.13
N VAL A 8 6.42 -1.66 40.00
CA VAL A 8 5.56 -1.52 38.83
C VAL A 8 6.18 -2.09 37.56
N ARG A 9 5.70 -3.25 37.11
CA ARG A 9 5.88 -3.69 35.71
C ARG A 9 4.98 -2.84 34.83
N ASN A 10 5.47 -1.67 34.45
CA ASN A 10 4.95 -0.94 33.31
C ASN A 10 5.42 -1.70 32.05
N VAL A 11 4.62 -2.69 31.64
CA VAL A 11 4.86 -3.45 30.41
C VAL A 11 4.72 -2.45 29.25
N GLY A 12 5.84 -2.22 28.57
CA GLY A 12 6.01 -1.18 27.58
C GLY A 12 5.05 -1.32 26.39
N TYR A 13 4.03 -0.47 26.36
CA TYR A 13 3.35 -0.07 25.14
C TYR A 13 4.05 1.17 24.58
N ASN A 14 5.11 1.00 23.78
CA ASN A 14 5.71 2.12 23.04
C ASN A 14 6.56 1.72 21.81
N ALA A 15 6.46 0.48 21.33
CA ALA A 15 7.21 0.02 20.15
C ALA A 15 6.46 0.18 18.81
N GLY A 16 5.15 0.44 18.83
CA GLY A 16 4.33 0.55 17.60
C GLY A 16 4.18 1.96 17.03
N SER A 17 4.17 3.00 17.86
CA SER A 17 3.87 4.37 17.41
C SER A 17 5.06 5.08 16.74
N ARG A 18 6.30 4.81 17.19
CA ARG A 18 7.49 5.48 16.65
C ARG A 18 7.83 5.09 15.21
N ASN A 19 7.43 3.91 14.76
CA ASN A 19 7.74 3.43 13.41
C ASN A 19 6.78 4.04 12.37
N VAL A 20 5.50 4.16 12.73
CA VAL A 20 4.47 4.75 11.85
C VAL A 20 4.75 6.23 11.60
N GLU A 21 5.13 6.98 12.64
CA GLU A 21 5.38 8.42 12.52
C GLU A 21 6.68 8.72 11.75
N TRP A 22 7.73 7.89 11.92
CA TRP A 22 8.96 8.01 11.13
C TRP A 22 8.73 7.65 9.66
N PHE A 23 8.00 6.57 9.39
CA PHE A 23 7.65 6.15 8.03
C PHE A 23 6.72 7.14 7.34
N PHE A 24 5.73 7.68 8.06
CA PHE A 24 4.84 8.73 7.56
C PHE A 24 5.61 10.01 7.22
N ASN A 25 6.60 10.39 8.01
CA ASN A 25 7.46 11.52 7.69
C ASN A 25 8.33 11.23 6.46
N GLU A 26 8.81 10.00 6.26
CA GLU A 26 9.55 9.62 5.05
C GLU A 26 8.65 9.68 3.80
N LEU A 27 7.38 9.29 3.93
CA LEU A 27 6.37 9.43 2.86
C LEU A 27 6.03 10.88 2.55
N ILE A 28 5.85 11.71 3.58
CA ILE A 28 5.61 13.15 3.42
C ILE A 28 6.82 13.82 2.77
N ASN A 29 8.04 13.45 3.15
CA ASN A 29 9.27 13.98 2.55
C ASN A 29 9.41 13.54 1.09
N PHE A 30 9.10 12.28 0.78
CA PHE A 30 9.05 11.79 -0.60
C PHE A 30 8.00 12.55 -1.43
N ALA A 31 6.80 12.76 -0.89
CA ALA A 31 5.74 13.55 -1.52
C ALA A 31 6.10 15.04 -1.67
N GLN A 32 6.95 15.59 -0.78
CA GLN A 32 7.44 16.95 -0.86
C GLN A 32 8.59 17.12 -1.86
N ASP A 33 9.41 16.10 -2.07
CA ASP A 33 10.44 16.09 -3.12
C ASP A 33 9.82 16.04 -4.54
N LEU A 34 8.57 15.56 -4.65
CA LEU A 34 7.76 15.62 -5.88
C LEU A 34 7.18 17.04 -6.17
N ASN A 35 7.39 18.04 -5.30
CA ASN A 35 6.47 19.19 -5.20
C ASN A 35 6.74 20.41 -6.09
N THR A 36 7.47 20.32 -7.21
CA THR A 36 7.52 21.45 -8.17
C THR A 36 7.24 21.08 -9.62
N GLU A 37 7.52 19.84 -10.03
CA GLU A 37 7.29 19.37 -11.40
C GLU A 37 6.10 18.40 -11.48
N ASP A 38 5.80 17.66 -10.40
CA ASP A 38 4.73 16.64 -10.40
C ASP A 38 3.32 17.22 -10.29
N LYS A 39 3.16 18.47 -9.85
CA LYS A 39 1.85 19.18 -9.96
C LYS A 39 1.39 19.39 -11.40
N ARG A 40 2.28 19.31 -12.40
CA ARG A 40 1.90 19.21 -13.83
C ARG A 40 1.69 17.77 -14.29
N ALA A 41 2.32 16.79 -13.64
CA ALA A 41 2.24 15.37 -13.95
C ALA A 41 1.00 14.67 -13.36
N ILE A 42 0.31 15.25 -12.36
CA ILE A 42 -1.06 14.88 -11.97
C ILE A 42 -2.04 14.95 -13.16
N ALA A 43 -1.68 15.68 -14.23
CA ALA A 43 -2.45 15.70 -15.48
C ALA A 43 -2.23 14.47 -16.39
N ASN A 44 -1.29 13.59 -16.09
CA ASN A 44 -1.13 12.31 -16.80
C ASN A 44 -2.02 11.25 -16.12
N LYS A 45 -3.02 10.79 -16.86
CA LYS A 45 -3.97 9.74 -16.48
C LYS A 45 -3.25 8.51 -15.91
N LEU A 46 -3.92 7.83 -14.98
CA LEU A 46 -3.53 6.49 -14.51
C LEU A 46 -3.21 5.59 -15.70
N THR A 47 -2.13 4.81 -15.57
CA THR A 47 -1.86 3.68 -16.46
C THR A 47 -2.95 2.62 -16.32
N GLU A 48 -3.05 1.69 -17.27
CA GLU A 48 -4.07 0.62 -17.22
C GLU A 48 -3.94 -0.24 -15.95
N ASP A 49 -2.72 -0.53 -15.51
CA ASP A 49 -2.46 -1.24 -14.26
C ASP A 49 -2.92 -0.45 -13.04
N GLU A 50 -2.57 0.84 -12.95
CA GLU A 50 -2.94 1.69 -11.83
C GLU A 50 -4.45 1.94 -11.78
N LEU A 51 -5.09 2.06 -12.95
CA LEU A 51 -6.54 2.19 -13.07
C LEU A 51 -7.25 0.92 -12.60
N ALA A 52 -6.71 -0.27 -12.91
CA ALA A 52 -7.28 -1.53 -12.43
C ALA A 52 -7.22 -1.61 -10.90
N ILE A 53 -6.09 -1.22 -10.29
CA ILE A 53 -5.95 -1.16 -8.83
C ILE A 53 -6.91 -0.12 -8.22
N PHE A 54 -6.97 1.08 -8.79
CA PHE A 54 -7.90 2.13 -8.33
C PHE A 54 -9.37 1.69 -8.42
N ASP A 55 -9.76 1.07 -9.53
CA ASP A 55 -11.11 0.53 -9.73
C ASP A 55 -11.44 -0.56 -8.70
N LEU A 56 -10.48 -1.44 -8.38
CA LEU A 56 -10.66 -2.45 -7.35
C LEU A 56 -10.82 -1.81 -5.97
N LEU A 57 -10.10 -0.73 -5.67
CA LEU A 57 -10.24 -0.02 -4.39
C LEU A 57 -11.60 0.70 -4.28
N THR A 58 -12.13 1.23 -5.39
CA THR A 58 -13.33 2.09 -5.38
C THR A 58 -14.66 1.38 -5.68
N LYS A 59 -14.62 0.13 -6.17
CA LYS A 59 -15.82 -0.67 -6.52
C LYS A 59 -16.02 -1.84 -5.56
N PRO A 60 -17.23 -2.19 -5.10
CA PRO A 60 -18.50 -1.51 -5.38
C PRO A 60 -18.50 -0.09 -4.79
N GLU A 61 -19.33 0.79 -5.35
CA GLU A 61 -19.28 2.23 -5.11
C GLU A 61 -19.10 2.60 -3.62
N ILE A 62 -17.95 3.20 -3.32
CA ILE A 62 -17.61 3.76 -2.02
C ILE A 62 -17.85 5.26 -2.08
N LYS A 63 -18.53 5.80 -1.07
CA LYS A 63 -18.75 7.25 -0.97
C LYS A 63 -17.44 7.90 -0.54
N LEU A 64 -16.74 8.49 -1.51
CA LEU A 64 -15.51 9.23 -1.31
C LEU A 64 -15.73 10.71 -1.62
N THR A 65 -15.09 11.59 -0.87
CA THR A 65 -14.93 12.99 -1.29
C THR A 65 -13.89 13.07 -2.40
N LYS A 66 -13.80 14.22 -3.07
CA LYS A 66 -12.78 14.43 -4.11
C LYS A 66 -11.36 14.34 -3.55
N GLU A 67 -11.17 14.78 -2.31
CA GLU A 67 -9.91 14.68 -1.60
C GLU A 67 -9.56 13.21 -1.31
N GLU A 68 -10.53 12.42 -0.84
CA GLU A 68 -10.35 10.98 -0.60
C GLU A 68 -10.10 10.19 -1.89
N GLU A 69 -10.74 10.56 -3.01
CA GLU A 69 -10.46 9.95 -4.32
C GLU A 69 -9.00 10.15 -4.73
N LEU A 70 -8.43 11.35 -4.51
CA LEU A 70 -7.03 11.63 -4.79
C LEU A 70 -6.09 10.84 -3.86
N GLU A 71 -6.46 10.67 -2.58
CA GLU A 71 -5.72 9.83 -1.66
C GLU A 71 -5.69 8.36 -2.12
N VAL A 72 -6.84 7.83 -2.55
CA VAL A 72 -6.95 6.45 -3.06
C VAL A 72 -6.16 6.29 -4.36
N GLU A 73 -6.17 7.30 -5.25
CA GLU A 73 -5.35 7.33 -6.46
C GLU A 73 -3.86 7.24 -6.13
N GLN A 74 -3.41 8.03 -5.17
CA GLN A 74 -2.02 8.04 -4.73
C GLN A 74 -1.62 6.69 -4.13
N VAL A 75 -2.47 6.09 -3.29
CA VAL A 75 -2.23 4.75 -2.72
C VAL A 75 -2.11 3.70 -3.81
N ALA A 76 -2.96 3.74 -4.84
CA ALA A 76 -2.92 2.80 -5.96
C ALA A 76 -1.58 2.89 -6.74
N ARG A 77 -1.12 4.11 -7.04
CA ARG A 77 0.15 4.36 -7.72
C ARG A 77 1.34 3.87 -6.89
N GLU A 78 1.43 4.29 -5.63
CA GLU A 78 2.53 3.93 -4.72
C GLU A 78 2.62 2.43 -4.46
N LEU A 79 1.47 1.78 -4.26
CA LEU A 79 1.41 0.34 -4.08
C LEU A 79 2.03 -0.38 -5.28
N LEU A 80 1.59 -0.01 -6.48
CA LEU A 80 2.05 -0.70 -7.68
C LEU A 80 3.53 -0.47 -7.96
N GLU A 81 4.01 0.76 -7.79
CA GLU A 81 5.42 1.11 -7.93
C GLU A 81 6.28 0.27 -6.95
N THR A 82 5.88 0.22 -5.68
CA THR A 82 6.58 -0.52 -4.62
C THR A 82 6.61 -2.01 -4.93
N LEU A 83 5.46 -2.58 -5.31
CA LEU A 83 5.36 -3.99 -5.67
C LEU A 83 6.26 -4.33 -6.86
N LYS A 84 6.19 -3.57 -7.96
CA LYS A 84 7.02 -3.80 -9.16
C LYS A 84 8.52 -3.70 -8.86
N LYS A 85 8.92 -2.70 -8.07
CA LYS A 85 10.32 -2.44 -7.73
C LYS A 85 10.92 -3.48 -6.80
N GLU A 86 10.17 -3.91 -5.78
CA GLU A 86 10.74 -4.66 -4.66
C GLU A 86 10.23 -6.09 -4.52
N LYS A 87 8.97 -6.35 -4.86
CA LYS A 87 8.28 -7.59 -4.46
C LYS A 87 8.01 -8.52 -5.63
N LEU A 88 7.69 -7.99 -6.82
CA LEU A 88 7.34 -8.73 -8.03
C LEU A 88 8.57 -9.13 -8.86
N VAL A 89 9.65 -9.48 -8.16
CA VAL A 89 10.92 -9.96 -8.73
C VAL A 89 10.81 -11.41 -9.25
N LEU A 90 11.89 -11.97 -9.78
CA LEU A 90 11.90 -13.31 -10.37
C LEU A 90 11.31 -14.37 -9.41
N ASP A 91 10.38 -15.19 -9.93
CA ASP A 91 9.76 -16.31 -9.22
C ASP A 91 9.07 -15.95 -7.89
N TRP A 92 8.64 -14.70 -7.70
CA TRP A 92 8.00 -14.25 -6.46
C TRP A 92 6.78 -15.09 -6.04
N ARG A 93 6.04 -15.68 -6.98
CA ARG A 93 4.90 -16.57 -6.70
C ARG A 93 5.31 -17.94 -6.15
N LYS A 94 6.54 -18.41 -6.42
CA LYS A 94 6.97 -19.78 -6.09
C LYS A 94 7.36 -19.94 -4.62
N ARG A 95 7.82 -18.87 -3.96
CA ARG A 95 8.29 -18.93 -2.57
C ARG A 95 7.24 -18.36 -1.63
N GLN A 96 7.06 -18.99 -0.47
CA GLN A 96 6.10 -18.50 0.54
C GLN A 96 6.52 -17.14 1.11
N GLN A 97 7.82 -16.94 1.35
CA GLN A 97 8.34 -15.69 1.91
C GLN A 97 8.09 -14.48 1.00
N THR A 98 8.26 -14.63 -0.31
CA THR A 98 8.03 -13.54 -1.27
C THR A 98 6.55 -13.23 -1.43
N ARG A 99 5.67 -14.26 -1.42
CA ARG A 99 4.21 -14.06 -1.38
C ARG A 99 3.76 -13.33 -0.12
N ALA A 100 4.25 -13.74 1.04
CA ALA A 100 3.98 -13.03 2.30
C ALA A 100 4.50 -11.58 2.26
N GLY A 101 5.66 -11.35 1.61
CA GLY A 101 6.18 -10.00 1.41
C GLY A 101 5.28 -9.12 0.55
N VAL A 102 4.63 -9.67 -0.49
CA VAL A 102 3.62 -8.96 -1.30
C VAL A 102 2.39 -8.64 -0.47
N GLU A 103 1.87 -9.64 0.26
CA GLU A 103 0.68 -9.48 1.10
C GLU A 103 0.88 -8.43 2.19
N VAL A 104 2.02 -8.44 2.89
CA VAL A 104 2.36 -7.42 3.89
C VAL A 104 2.44 -6.04 3.24
N THR A 105 3.09 -5.89 2.08
CA THR A 105 3.17 -4.60 1.38
C THR A 105 1.80 -4.09 0.93
N ILE A 106 0.88 -4.97 0.56
CA ILE A 106 -0.50 -4.57 0.24
C ILE A 106 -1.20 -4.04 1.49
N ASN A 107 -1.17 -4.78 2.61
CA ASN A 107 -1.80 -4.33 3.86
C ASN A 107 -1.21 -2.99 4.32
N ASP A 108 0.12 -2.87 4.38
CA ASP A 108 0.83 -1.65 4.81
C ASP A 108 0.47 -0.42 3.95
N MET A 109 0.22 -0.62 2.65
CA MET A 109 -0.18 0.47 1.74
C MET A 109 -1.65 0.81 1.88
N LEU A 110 -2.52 -0.19 2.01
CA LEU A 110 -3.96 0.01 2.17
C LEU A 110 -4.30 0.58 3.54
N ASP A 111 -3.42 0.47 4.55
CA ASP A 111 -3.57 1.14 5.85
C ASP A 111 -3.62 2.67 5.73
N LYS A 112 -3.18 3.22 4.58
CA LYS A 112 -3.26 4.64 4.24
C LYS A 112 -4.60 5.06 3.65
N LEU A 113 -5.51 4.12 3.38
CA LEU A 113 -6.82 4.43 2.84
C LEU A 113 -7.61 5.32 3.81
N PRO A 114 -8.50 6.20 3.28
CA PRO A 114 -9.28 7.10 4.10
C PRO A 114 -10.25 6.35 5.03
N GLN A 115 -10.70 7.02 6.08
CA GLN A 115 -11.62 6.44 7.08
C GLN A 115 -12.98 5.99 6.52
N SER A 116 -13.30 6.39 5.29
CA SER A 116 -14.47 5.92 4.54
C SER A 116 -14.46 4.41 4.27
N TYR A 117 -13.31 3.74 4.41
CA TYR A 117 -13.17 2.29 4.35
C TYR A 117 -13.38 1.67 5.73
N SER A 118 -14.46 0.88 5.89
CA SER A 118 -14.63 0.08 7.10
C SER A 118 -13.60 -1.06 7.15
N THR A 119 -13.36 -1.64 8.33
CA THR A 119 -12.45 -2.78 8.48
C THR A 119 -12.81 -3.94 7.55
N GLU A 120 -14.10 -4.25 7.41
CA GLU A 120 -14.57 -5.31 6.52
C GLU A 120 -14.28 -5.01 5.04
N VAL A 121 -14.50 -3.75 4.61
CA VAL A 121 -14.19 -3.33 3.23
C VAL A 121 -12.69 -3.34 3.01
N TYR A 122 -11.90 -2.86 3.96
CA TYR A 122 -10.43 -2.89 3.91
C TYR A 122 -9.89 -4.32 3.73
N GLU A 123 -10.36 -5.28 4.53
CA GLU A 123 -9.92 -6.67 4.46
C GLU A 123 -10.28 -7.29 3.10
N GLN A 124 -11.48 -6.99 2.61
CA GLN A 124 -11.91 -7.39 1.27
C GLN A 124 -10.99 -6.79 0.19
N LYS A 125 -10.65 -5.50 0.29
CA LYS A 125 -9.74 -4.82 -0.66
C LYS A 125 -8.36 -5.42 -0.66
N CYS A 126 -7.79 -5.72 0.51
CA CYS A 126 -6.50 -6.39 0.59
C CYS A 126 -6.50 -7.72 -0.16
N SER A 127 -7.56 -8.53 0.03
CA SER A 127 -7.71 -9.81 -0.67
C SER A 127 -7.89 -9.64 -2.18
N GLU A 128 -8.74 -8.72 -2.63
CA GLU A 128 -9.02 -8.47 -4.06
C GLU A 128 -7.76 -7.98 -4.80
N ILE A 129 -7.03 -7.06 -4.18
CA ILE A 129 -5.78 -6.53 -4.71
C ILE A 129 -4.72 -7.62 -4.76
N TYR A 130 -4.55 -8.41 -3.70
CA TYR A 130 -3.59 -9.52 -3.71
C TYR A 130 -3.91 -10.52 -4.82
N GLN A 131 -5.19 -10.90 -4.98
CA GLN A 131 -5.62 -11.82 -6.03
C GLN A 131 -5.32 -11.24 -7.41
N HIS A 132 -5.64 -9.97 -7.65
CA HIS A 132 -5.34 -9.30 -8.91
C HIS A 132 -3.83 -9.29 -9.21
N ILE A 133 -2.99 -8.94 -8.25
CA ILE A 133 -1.53 -8.97 -8.42
C ILE A 133 -1.04 -10.40 -8.72
N TYR A 134 -1.56 -11.38 -8.00
CA TYR A 134 -1.26 -12.79 -8.19
C TYR A 134 -1.76 -13.35 -9.52
N GLU A 135 -2.70 -12.71 -10.20
CA GLU A 135 -3.14 -13.10 -11.55
C GLU A 135 -2.34 -12.34 -12.61
N SER A 136 -2.25 -11.01 -12.49
CA SER A 136 -1.71 -10.09 -13.49
C SER A 136 -0.18 -10.13 -13.66
N TYR A 137 0.59 -10.55 -12.65
CA TYR A 137 2.08 -10.48 -12.67
C TYR A 137 2.82 -11.81 -12.55
N SER A 138 3.03 -12.53 -13.67
CA SER A 138 3.54 -13.92 -13.65
C SER A 138 5.05 -14.08 -13.39
N GLY A 139 5.82 -12.98 -13.41
CA GLY A 139 7.24 -12.90 -13.02
C GLY A 139 8.01 -11.85 -13.83
N GLN A 140 9.04 -11.24 -13.22
CA GLN A 140 9.83 -10.09 -13.73
C GLN A 140 9.11 -8.73 -13.76
N GLY A 141 8.05 -8.53 -12.97
CA GLY A 141 7.32 -7.26 -12.94
C GLY A 141 6.48 -6.98 -14.20
N SER A 142 6.51 -7.84 -15.22
CA SER A 142 5.69 -7.71 -16.41
C SER A 142 4.22 -8.00 -16.10
N SER A 143 3.38 -7.05 -16.48
CA SER A 143 1.93 -7.08 -16.33
C SER A 143 1.25 -7.73 -17.53
N ILE A 144 0.08 -8.36 -17.36
CA ILE A 144 -0.74 -8.82 -18.50
C ILE A 144 -1.10 -7.67 -19.46
N TYR A 145 -1.19 -6.44 -18.95
CA TYR A 145 -1.51 -5.24 -19.72
C TYR A 145 -0.32 -4.75 -20.57
N GLU A 146 0.91 -5.20 -20.28
CA GLU A 146 2.08 -4.94 -21.14
C GLU A 146 2.16 -5.96 -22.31
N ILE A 147 1.59 -7.16 -22.13
CA ILE A 147 1.62 -8.24 -23.13
C ILE A 147 0.56 -8.04 -24.23
N GLU A 148 -0.59 -7.42 -23.91
CA GLU A 148 -1.67 -7.16 -24.87
C GLU A 148 -1.35 -6.07 -25.93
N LYS A 149 -0.20 -5.39 -25.81
CA LYS A 149 0.26 -4.37 -26.77
C LYS A 149 1.16 -4.91 -27.90
N LEU A 150 1.35 -6.23 -27.99
CA LEU A 150 2.11 -6.91 -29.06
C LEU A 150 1.18 -7.62 -30.06
#